data_AF-A0A4Q5W976-F1
#
_entry.id   AF-A0A4Q5W976-F1
#
_cell.length_a   1.000
_cell.length_b   1.000
_cell.length_c   1.000
_cell.angle_alpha   90.00
_cell.angle_beta   90.00
_cell.angle_gamma   90.00
#
_symmetry.space_group_name_H-M   'P 1'
#
loop_
_entity.id
_entity.type
_entity.pdbx_description
1 polymer ?
#
loop_
_entity_poly.entity_id
_entity_poly.type
_entity_poly.pdbx_seq_one_letter_code
_entity_poly.pdbx_strand_id
1 'polypeptide(L)'
;MKSLQTLLKVAQRRMDELGVEAAKIQVKVDELHQKKGAIIAREQQEIAAAQYDSMFASMLPAYRMLVKQQIAEVQGQVAAMDNVLDGIRDKLQQAYIEKSKFELLIEQETKRVSDERSAREQAMLDEVAINRAGSMGK
;
A
#
# COMPACT_ATOMS: atom_id res chain seq x y z
N MET A 1 -18.01 -7.88 -21.66
CA MET A 1 -17.53 -7.88 -20.24
C MET A 1 -16.02 -8.03 -20.25
N LYS A 2 -15.26 -7.30 -19.41
CA LYS A 2 -13.81 -7.50 -19.29
C LYS A 2 -13.54 -8.88 -18.67
N SER A 3 -12.49 -9.58 -19.11
CA SER A 3 -12.13 -10.88 -18.52
C SER A 3 -11.68 -10.73 -17.07
N LEU A 4 -11.89 -11.76 -16.23
CA LEU A 4 -11.45 -11.76 -14.83
C LEU A 4 -9.95 -11.46 -14.69
N GLN A 5 -9.13 -11.95 -15.62
CA GLN A 5 -7.70 -11.64 -15.67
C GLN A 5 -7.41 -10.14 -15.87
N THR A 6 -8.24 -9.45 -16.65
CA THR A 6 -8.09 -8.00 -16.85
C THR A 6 -8.47 -7.25 -15.57
N LEU A 7 -9.53 -7.68 -14.88
CA LEU A 7 -9.93 -7.11 -13.60
C LEU A 7 -8.86 -7.31 -12.53
N LEU A 8 -8.24 -8.50 -12.48
CA LEU A 8 -7.11 -8.78 -11.59
C LEU A 8 -5.93 -7.84 -11.85
N LYS A 9 -5.57 -7.61 -13.13
CA LYS A 9 -4.49 -6.66 -13.49
C LYS A 9 -4.82 -5.23 -13.08
N VAL A 10 -6.08 -4.80 -13.22
CA VAL A 10 -6.52 -3.47 -12.80
C VAL A 10 -6.42 -3.33 -11.27
N ALA A 11 -6.86 -4.33 -10.51
CA ALA A 11 -6.75 -4.34 -9.05
C ALA A 11 -5.28 -4.29 -8.58
N GLN A 12 -4.42 -5.08 -9.22
CA GLN A 12 -2.96 -5.06 -8.94
C GLN A 12 -2.37 -3.67 -9.20
N ARG A 13 -2.67 -3.08 -10.36
CA ARG A 13 -2.18 -1.74 -10.71
C ARG A 13 -2.65 -0.68 -9.70
N ARG A 14 -3.89 -0.77 -9.23
CA ARG A 14 -4.43 0.14 -8.20
C ARG A 14 -3.65 0.01 -6.87
N MET A 15 -3.30 -1.21 -6.46
CA MET A 15 -2.46 -1.42 -5.29
C MET A 15 -1.06 -0.80 -5.47
N ASP A 16 -0.45 -1.00 -6.64
CA ASP A 16 0.87 -0.46 -6.94
C ASP A 16 0.86 1.08 -6.92
N GLU A 17 -0.17 1.70 -7.51
CA GLU A 17 -0.37 3.16 -7.51
C GLU A 17 -0.53 3.71 -6.09
N LEU A 18 -1.31 3.06 -5.23
CA LEU A 18 -1.47 3.42 -3.82
C LEU A 18 -0.16 3.24 -3.04
N GLY A 19 0.62 2.19 -3.33
CA GLY A 19 1.93 1.98 -2.72
C GLY A 19 2.92 3.08 -3.07
N VAL A 20 2.93 3.54 -4.32
CA VAL A 20 3.75 4.68 -4.76
C VAL A 20 3.32 5.97 -4.08
N GLU A 21 2.01 6.21 -3.93
CA GLU A 21 1.48 7.37 -3.22
C GLU A 21 1.90 7.38 -1.73
N ALA A 22 1.76 6.23 -1.05
CA ALA A 22 2.20 6.07 0.33
C ALA A 22 3.71 6.35 0.49
N ALA A 23 4.54 5.80 -0.40
CA ALA A 23 5.98 6.03 -0.37
C ALA A 23 6.34 7.52 -0.53
N LYS A 24 5.66 8.25 -1.42
CA LYS A 24 5.87 9.69 -1.59
C LYS A 24 5.51 10.49 -0.34
N ILE A 25 4.46 10.09 0.37
CA ILE A 25 4.07 10.76 1.62
C ILE A 25 5.06 10.42 2.73
N GLN A 26 5.53 9.18 2.81
CA GLN A 26 6.55 8.78 3.79
C GLN A 26 7.83 9.62 3.64
N VAL A 27 8.29 9.85 2.41
CA VAL A 27 9.45 10.75 2.16
C VAL A 27 9.21 12.14 2.74
N LYS A 28 8.02 12.72 2.57
CA LYS A 28 7.67 14.03 3.15
C LYS A 28 7.65 14.02 4.67
N VAL A 29 7.17 12.93 5.27
CA VAL A 29 7.20 12.74 6.74
C VAL A 29 8.65 12.71 7.23
N ASP A 30 9.52 11.99 6.54
CA ASP A 30 10.94 11.91 6.87
C ASP A 30 11.63 13.28 6.73
N GLU A 31 11.32 14.05 5.68
CA GLU A 31 11.79 15.43 5.50
C GLU A 31 11.33 16.36 6.64
N LEU A 32 10.09 16.23 7.11
CA LEU A 32 9.57 17.00 8.25
C LEU A 32 10.27 16.61 9.56
N HIS A 33 10.57 15.32 9.75
CA HIS A 33 11.35 14.86 10.90
C HIS A 33 12.78 15.42 10.86
N GLN A 34 13.43 15.44 9.70
CA GLN A 34 14.74 16.07 9.53
C GLN A 34 14.67 17.58 9.83
N LYS A 35 13.65 18.29 9.33
CA LYS A 35 13.43 19.71 9.63
C LYS A 35 13.27 19.95 11.13
N LYS A 36 12.48 19.14 11.82
CA LYS A 36 12.35 19.20 13.29
C LYS A 36 13.69 18.98 13.98
N GLY A 37 14.46 17.98 13.55
CA GLY A 37 15.80 17.71 14.07
C GLY A 37 16.74 18.90 13.91
N ALA A 38 16.73 19.55 12.74
CA ALA A 38 17.53 20.74 12.47
C ALA A 38 17.14 21.94 13.36
N ILE A 39 15.85 22.15 13.60
CA ILE A 39 15.35 23.20 14.51
C ILE A 39 15.88 22.97 15.94
N ILE A 40 15.79 21.73 16.43
CA ILE A 40 16.27 21.38 17.77
C ILE A 40 17.79 21.53 17.88
N ALA A 41 18.54 21.08 16.88
CA ALA A 41 19.99 21.23 16.85
C ALA A 41 20.40 22.71 16.86
N ARG A 42 19.68 23.56 16.11
CA ARG A 42 19.90 25.01 16.13
C ARG A 42 19.57 25.62 17.49
N GLU A 43 18.45 25.24 18.12
CA GLU A 43 18.11 25.71 19.47
C GLU A 43 19.24 25.41 20.46
N GLN A 44 19.83 24.21 20.40
CA GLN A 44 20.95 23.83 21.26
C GLN A 44 22.19 24.70 21.03
N GLN A 45 22.51 25.03 19.78
CA GLN A 45 23.62 25.92 19.43
C GLN A 45 23.41 27.33 19.99
N GLU A 46 22.21 27.88 19.83
CA GLU A 46 21.86 29.22 20.33
C GLU A 46 21.89 29.26 21.86
N ILE A 47 21.43 28.20 22.54
CA ILE A 47 21.54 28.07 24.00
C ILE A 47 23.00 28.06 24.46
N ALA A 48 23.86 27.30 23.77
CA ALA A 48 25.28 27.24 24.10
C ALA A 48 25.97 28.60 23.89
N ALA A 49 25.65 29.30 22.80
CA ALA A 49 26.20 30.63 22.51
C ALA A 49 25.79 31.67 23.57
N ALA A 50 24.53 31.64 24.01
CA ALA A 50 24.00 32.55 25.01
C ALA A 50 24.61 32.39 26.42
N GLN A 51 25.29 31.27 26.70
CA GLN A 51 26.00 31.09 27.99
C GLN A 51 27.15 32.09 28.18
N TYR A 52 27.72 32.59 27.08
CA TYR A 52 28.87 33.47 27.07
C TYR A 52 28.50 34.94 26.81
N ASP A 53 27.22 35.25 26.60
CA ASP A 53 26.73 36.62 26.36
C ASP A 53 25.45 36.91 27.15
N SER A 54 25.58 37.78 28.16
CA SER A 54 24.50 38.17 29.06
C SER A 54 23.35 38.91 28.36
N MET A 55 23.60 39.57 27.23
CA MET A 55 22.55 40.23 26.46
C MET A 55 21.66 39.18 25.78
N PHE A 56 22.27 38.17 25.13
CA PHE A 56 21.54 37.08 24.50
C PHE A 56 20.81 36.18 25.51
N ALA A 57 21.40 35.96 26.70
CA ALA A 57 20.75 35.20 27.76
C ALA A 57 19.37 35.77 28.15
N SER A 58 19.21 37.09 28.15
CA SER A 58 17.94 37.76 28.46
C SER A 58 16.84 37.56 27.40
N MET A 59 17.23 37.33 26.13
CA MET A 59 16.31 37.13 25.00
C MET A 59 15.93 35.66 24.80
N LEU A 60 16.67 34.74 25.42
CA LEU A 60 16.51 33.30 25.26
C LEU A 60 15.07 32.78 25.52
N PRO A 61 14.33 33.27 26.54
CA PRO A 61 12.97 32.78 26.78
C PRO A 61 12.01 33.04 25.61
N ALA A 62 12.08 34.24 25.01
CA ALA A 62 11.24 34.61 23.87
C ALA A 62 11.60 33.78 22.63
N TYR A 63 12.90 33.59 22.37
CA TYR A 63 13.39 32.73 21.29
C TYR A 63 12.88 31.28 21.45
N ARG A 64 13.00 30.69 22.64
CA ARG A 64 12.53 29.32 22.90
C ARG A 64 11.02 29.16 22.74
N MET A 65 10.24 30.20 23.03
CA MET A 65 8.80 30.19 22.75
C MET A 65 8.52 30.09 21.25
N LEU A 66 9.25 30.83 20.41
CA LEU A 66 9.14 30.75 18.95
C LEU A 66 9.56 29.37 18.43
N VAL A 67 10.66 28.81 18.93
CA VAL A 67 11.11 27.45 18.58
C VAL A 67 10.04 26.41 18.92
N LYS A 68 9.41 26.50 20.10
CA LYS A 68 8.30 25.61 20.47
C LYS A 68 7.13 25.72 19.49
N GLN A 69 6.77 26.92 19.06
CA GLN A 69 5.70 27.12 18.08
C GLN A 69 6.07 26.48 16.73
N GLN A 70 7.30 26.67 16.25
CA GLN A 70 7.79 26.05 15.02
C GLN A 70 7.77 24.51 15.09
N ILE A 71 8.20 23.94 16.22
CA ILE A 71 8.15 22.48 16.44
C ILE A 71 6.70 22.00 16.43
N ALA A 72 5.79 22.71 17.10
CA ALA A 72 4.37 22.35 17.12
C ALA A 72 3.73 22.39 15.73
N GLU A 73 4.09 23.39 14.91
CA GLU A 73 3.65 23.48 13.51
C GLU A 73 4.13 22.27 12.69
N VAL A 74 5.43 21.94 12.77
CA VAL A 74 5.98 20.77 12.07
C VAL A 74 5.31 19.47 12.56
N GLN A 75 5.05 19.33 13.85
CA GLN A 75 4.33 18.17 14.39
C GLN A 75 2.88 18.09 13.88
N GLY A 76 2.20 19.22 13.75
CA GLY A 76 0.87 19.27 13.13
C GLY A 76 0.90 18.82 11.66
N GLN A 77 1.94 19.21 10.91
CA GLN A 77 2.14 18.77 9.53
C GLN A 77 2.40 17.25 9.44
N VAL A 78 3.24 16.71 10.33
CA VAL A 78 3.49 15.26 10.41
C VAL A 78 2.20 14.51 10.69
N ALA A 79 1.45 14.92 11.73
CA ALA A 79 0.17 14.27 12.08
C ALA A 79 -0.85 14.32 10.93
N ALA A 80 -0.88 15.43 10.17
CA ALA A 80 -1.73 15.52 8.98
C ALA A 80 -1.31 14.52 7.90
N MET A 81 -0.01 14.34 7.65
CA MET A 81 0.51 13.35 6.69
C MET A 81 0.26 11.92 7.15
N ASP A 82 0.39 11.64 8.45
CA ASP A 82 0.09 10.32 9.04
C ASP A 82 -1.38 9.95 8.84
N ASN A 83 -2.30 10.89 9.03
CA ASN A 83 -3.72 10.67 8.73
C ASN A 83 -3.97 10.33 7.25
N VAL A 84 -3.20 10.94 6.33
CA VAL A 84 -3.29 10.60 4.90
C VAL A 84 -2.75 9.19 4.65
N LEU A 85 -1.63 8.80 5.28
CA LEU A 85 -1.09 7.45 5.20
C LEU A 85 -2.09 6.40 5.71
N ASP A 86 -2.78 6.68 6.81
CA ASP A 86 -3.83 5.81 7.34
C ASP A 86 -4.97 5.63 6.33
N GLY A 87 -5.42 6.73 5.71
CA GLY A 87 -6.42 6.65 4.64
C GLY A 87 -5.94 5.85 3.41
N ILE A 88 -4.64 5.86 3.10
CA ILE A 88 -4.08 5.02 2.03
C ILE A 88 -4.01 3.55 2.45
N ARG A 89 -3.69 3.26 3.70
CA ARG A 89 -3.69 1.89 4.26
C ARG A 89 -5.08 1.25 4.14
N ASP A 90 -6.13 2.00 4.48
CA ASP A 90 -7.51 1.53 4.32
C ASP A 90 -7.85 1.22 2.86
N LYS A 91 -7.45 2.10 1.93
CA LYS A 91 -7.63 1.87 0.49
C LYS A 91 -6.84 0.67 -0.03
N LEU A 92 -5.62 0.46 0.46
CA LEU A 92 -4.79 -0.70 0.13
C LEU A 92 -5.44 -1.99 0.60
N GLN A 93 -6.00 -2.01 1.81
CA GLN A 93 -6.73 -3.16 2.33
C GLN A 93 -7.95 -3.49 1.45
N GLN A 94 -8.73 -2.48 1.05
CA GLN A 94 -9.87 -2.67 0.15
C GLN A 94 -9.43 -3.21 -1.22
N ALA A 95 -8.37 -2.65 -1.80
CA ALA A 95 -7.84 -3.10 -3.08
C ALA A 95 -7.31 -4.54 -3.01
N TYR A 96 -6.71 -4.93 -1.88
CA TYR A 96 -6.28 -6.31 -1.64
C TYR A 96 -7.46 -7.28 -1.59
N ILE A 97 -8.53 -6.94 -0.85
CA ILE A 97 -9.75 -7.76 -0.79
C ILE A 97 -10.36 -7.95 -2.19
N GLU A 98 -10.42 -6.86 -2.97
CA GLU A 98 -10.92 -6.89 -4.35
C GLU A 98 -10.05 -7.80 -5.24
N LYS A 99 -8.73 -7.67 -5.15
CA LYS A 99 -7.77 -8.51 -5.86
C LYS A 99 -7.97 -9.99 -5.53
N SER A 100 -8.02 -10.34 -4.24
CA SER A 100 -8.20 -11.73 -3.80
C SER A 100 -9.53 -12.34 -4.24
N LYS A 101 -10.60 -11.53 -4.31
CA LYS A 101 -11.88 -11.97 -4.89
C LYS A 101 -11.72 -12.39 -6.36
N PHE A 102 -10.99 -11.61 -7.15
CA PHE A 102 -10.75 -11.97 -8.56
C PHE A 102 -9.86 -13.20 -8.70
N GLU A 103 -8.84 -13.35 -7.85
CA GLU A 103 -7.99 -14.56 -7.83
C GLU A 103 -8.83 -15.81 -7.58
N LEU A 104 -9.72 -15.78 -6.58
CA LEU A 104 -10.60 -16.90 -6.26
C LEU A 104 -11.55 -17.25 -7.42
N LEU A 105 -12.13 -16.23 -8.08
CA LEU A 105 -13.03 -16.46 -9.21
C LEU A 105 -12.29 -17.08 -10.41
N ILE A 106 -11.05 -16.66 -10.67
CA ILE A 106 -10.21 -17.25 -11.72
C ILE A 106 -9.88 -18.71 -11.41
N GLU A 107 -9.55 -19.02 -10.16
CA GLU A 107 -9.27 -20.38 -9.72
C GLU A 107 -10.50 -21.30 -9.93
N GLN A 108 -11.68 -20.84 -9.51
CA GLN A 108 -12.94 -21.57 -9.70
C GLN A 108 -13.26 -21.78 -11.17
N GLU A 109 -13.10 -20.75 -12.01
CA GLU A 109 -13.31 -20.85 -13.46
C GLU A 109 -12.34 -21.85 -14.09
N THR A 110 -11.07 -21.81 -13.71
CA THR A 110 -10.03 -22.72 -14.20
C THR A 110 -10.36 -24.17 -13.85
N LYS A 111 -10.78 -24.41 -12.61
CA LYS A 111 -11.22 -25.74 -12.16
C LYS A 111 -12.42 -26.23 -12.95
N ARG A 112 -13.45 -25.40 -13.11
CA ARG A 112 -14.66 -25.75 -13.89
C ARG A 112 -14.32 -26.10 -15.33
N VAL A 113 -13.48 -25.31 -15.99
CA VAL A 113 -13.05 -25.57 -17.38
C VAL A 113 -12.26 -26.87 -17.48
N SER A 114 -11.40 -27.16 -16.51
CA SER A 114 -10.67 -28.44 -16.45
C SER A 114 -11.63 -29.62 -16.29
N ASP A 115 -12.57 -29.54 -15.34
CA ASP A 115 -13.53 -30.60 -15.05
C ASP A 115 -14.44 -30.87 -16.27
N GLU A 116 -14.93 -29.80 -16.93
CA GLU A 116 -15.70 -29.92 -18.17
C GLU A 116 -14.91 -30.59 -19.30
N ARG A 117 -13.62 -30.24 -19.43
CA ARG A 117 -12.75 -30.84 -20.44
C ARG A 117 -12.53 -32.33 -20.16
N SER A 118 -12.19 -32.69 -18.93
CA SER A 118 -12.01 -34.09 -18.53
C SER A 118 -13.29 -34.90 -18.70
N ALA A 119 -14.46 -34.34 -18.37
CA ALA A 119 -15.74 -34.99 -18.58
C ALA A 119 -16.04 -35.25 -20.07
N ARG A 120 -15.72 -34.29 -20.96
CA ARG A 120 -15.85 -34.47 -22.42
C ARG A 120 -14.89 -35.52 -22.96
N GLU A 121 -13.64 -35.50 -22.51
CA GLU A 121 -12.63 -36.49 -22.91
C GLU A 121 -13.05 -37.90 -22.45
N GLN A 122 -13.55 -38.05 -21.21
CA GLN A 122 -14.04 -39.32 -20.70
C GLN A 122 -15.25 -39.83 -21.49
N ALA A 123 -16.25 -38.97 -21.75
CA ALA A 123 -17.42 -39.34 -22.54
C ALA A 123 -17.03 -39.82 -23.95
N MET A 124 -16.06 -39.16 -24.60
CA MET A 124 -15.55 -39.57 -25.90
C MET A 124 -14.85 -40.94 -25.85
N LEU A 125 -14.06 -41.22 -24.80
CA LEU A 125 -13.42 -42.52 -24.60
C LEU A 125 -14.45 -43.63 -24.35
N ASP A 126 -15.50 -43.33 -23.56
CA ASP A 126 -16.59 -44.26 -23.30
C ASP A 126 -17.36 -44.59 -24.58
N GLU A 127 -17.67 -43.59 -25.41
CA GLU A 127 -18.29 -43.79 -26.73
C GLU A 127 -17.43 -44.68 -27.65
N VAL A 128 -16.12 -44.46 -27.69
CA VAL A 128 -15.20 -45.30 -28.47
C VAL A 128 -15.17 -46.73 -27.93
N ALA A 129 -15.14 -46.92 -26.61
CA ALA A 129 -15.15 -48.24 -25.98
C ALA A 129 -16.45 -49.00 -26.29
N ILE A 130 -17.60 -48.35 -26.20
CA ILE A 130 -18.91 -48.92 -26.54
C ILE A 130 -18.94 -49.34 -28.02
N ASN A 131 -18.51 -48.46 -28.94
CA ASN A 131 -18.50 -48.76 -30.37
C ASN A 131 -17.58 -49.95 -30.71
N ARG A 132 -16.44 -50.07 -30.01
CA ARG A 132 -15.50 -51.18 -30.20
C ARG A 132 -16.03 -52.50 -29.64
N ALA A 133 -16.65 -52.48 -28.46
CA ALA A 133 -17.27 -53.65 -27.86
C ALA A 133 -18.46 -54.16 -28.71
N GLY A 134 -19.28 -53.24 -29.24
CA GLY A 134 -20.39 -53.58 -30.13
C GLY A 134 -19.95 -54.16 -31.49
N SER A 135 -18.72 -53.88 -31.94
CA SER A 135 -18.17 -54.44 -33.18
C SER A 135 -17.50 -55.81 -33.03
N MET A 136 -17.09 -56.22 -31.82
CA MET A 136 -16.50 -57.54 -31.56
C MET A 136 -17.54 -58.63 -31.23
N GLY A 137 -18.80 -58.22 -30.98
CA GLY A 137 -19.92 -59.12 -30.69
C GLY A 137 -20.74 -59.57 -31.91
N LYS A 138 -20.26 -59.31 -33.13
CA LYS A 138 -20.83 -59.78 -34.41
C LYS A 138 -19.81 -60.62 -35.14
#